data_AF-A0A7C2YDS2-F1
#
_entry.id   AF-A0A7C2YDS2-F1
#
_cell.length_a   1.000
_cell.length_b   1.000
_cell.length_c   1.000
_cell.angle_alpha   90.00
_cell.angle_beta   90.00
_cell.angle_gamma   90.00
#
_symmetry.space_group_name_H-M   'P 1'
#
loop_
_entity.id
_entity.type
_entity.pdbx_description
1 polymer ?
#
loop_
_entity_poly.entity_id
_entity_poly.type
_entity_poly.pdbx_seq_one_letter_code
_entity_poly.pdbx_strand_id
1 'polypeptide(L)'
;MLNLPGGKNDLIRRRRWRIRLSVPLFVVIVTPAAAGLFLSLAGFYLGCDSVESPTIALSTSTGMLVESDVQTLIAHAVEQAERLGVKASIAVTDREANVLGVFNMTGAPSPDITVTNPIVGAIAKARTAAYLSSNQHGFSTLTACFITRNHFPPNIDNTAAGPLFGVPRSSIGGGDIQPNGDLPAGRPPLGAQGLTGVPGGLPVFKNGLLAGGLGVSLGIPKQSDLDAILCCCGAIIKDEIIALGGVLGGYETPANLRGDGILIDGIRFLFSNATPPAANFTLAFSALGSRGAVDARFPIRRAPDPKFPQTAANELFREVDLRIPNFNFTIRAGSLLTSEEVRRIITQAATQAAKTRAAIRRPPGVPAQVFISVVDVNGSVLGIGRTPDATLFSFDVSAQKARTALAFSDPNHPLGQRIRRELGLAANQGLAISARAVGFLAQDFYPPGISREEQSLDQPIGPGPFFIMPPGDGQEFIFQRDLGNSGRAPFGNGITIFPGGVPLYKGSQLVGGIGISGDGVDQDDLICFAGALGFEPPPEIRCDQFKYRDIRLPYVKFPRQPELK
;
A
#
# COMPACT_ATOMS: atom_id res chain seq x y z
N MET A 1 -19.34 -43.57 -48.26
CA MET A 1 -20.25 -42.85 -49.19
C MET A 1 -20.10 -41.37 -48.91
N LEU A 2 -19.21 -40.71 -49.65
CA LEU A 2 -19.49 -39.73 -50.73
C LEU A 2 -19.51 -38.30 -50.15
N ASN A 3 -18.83 -37.26 -50.68
CA ASN A 3 -17.73 -37.13 -51.63
C ASN A 3 -17.31 -35.64 -51.57
N LEU A 4 -16.02 -35.33 -51.80
CA LEU A 4 -15.49 -33.97 -51.99
C LEU A 4 -15.87 -33.39 -53.37
N PRO A 5 -15.64 -32.08 -53.60
CA PRO A 5 -14.51 -31.63 -54.45
C PRO A 5 -13.76 -30.44 -53.80
N GLY A 6 -12.43 -30.24 -53.83
CA GLY A 6 -11.44 -30.29 -54.93
C GLY A 6 -11.57 -29.03 -55.80
N GLY A 7 -10.68 -28.04 -55.92
CA GLY A 7 -9.32 -27.73 -55.45
C GLY A 7 -8.77 -26.59 -56.36
N LYS A 8 -7.79 -25.78 -55.92
CA LYS A 8 -6.63 -25.30 -56.73
C LYS A 8 -5.74 -24.31 -55.95
N ASN A 9 -4.44 -24.50 -56.14
CA ASN A 9 -3.28 -23.78 -55.60
C ASN A 9 -3.15 -22.37 -56.20
N ASP A 10 -2.56 -21.42 -55.44
CA ASP A 10 -1.39 -20.67 -55.92
C ASP A 10 -0.63 -19.88 -54.83
N LEU A 11 0.65 -20.23 -54.70
CA LEU A 11 1.86 -19.39 -54.53
C LEU A 11 1.76 -18.01 -53.86
N ILE A 12 2.27 -17.87 -52.62
CA ILE A 12 3.03 -16.67 -52.20
C ILE A 12 4.29 -17.05 -51.40
N ARG A 13 5.41 -16.47 -51.86
CA ARG A 13 6.82 -16.73 -51.56
C ARG A 13 7.22 -16.42 -50.10
N ARG A 14 7.96 -17.34 -49.48
CA ARG A 14 8.74 -17.08 -48.25
C ARG A 14 10.01 -16.28 -48.59
N ARG A 15 10.09 -15.01 -48.18
CA ARG A 15 11.35 -14.25 -48.18
C ARG A 15 12.19 -14.63 -46.96
N ARG A 16 13.34 -15.27 -47.19
CA ARG A 16 14.43 -15.43 -46.22
C ARG A 16 15.20 -14.12 -46.11
N TRP A 17 15.16 -13.45 -44.97
CA TRP A 17 16.11 -12.39 -44.64
C TRP A 17 17.34 -13.01 -43.96
N ARG A 18 18.50 -12.93 -44.61
CA ARG A 18 19.81 -13.21 -44.01
C ARG A 18 20.28 -11.92 -43.33
N ILE A 19 20.37 -11.92 -42.00
CA ILE A 19 21.07 -10.88 -41.24
C ILE A 19 22.48 -11.41 -40.96
N ARG A 20 23.50 -10.73 -41.51
CA ARG A 20 24.92 -10.95 -41.16
C ARG A 20 25.21 -10.16 -39.88
N LEU A 21 25.42 -10.85 -38.77
CA LEU A 21 26.01 -10.27 -37.55
C LEU A 21 27.54 -10.39 -37.66
N SER A 22 28.21 -9.25 -37.72
CA SER A 22 29.67 -9.15 -37.63
C SER A 22 30.01 -8.79 -36.18
N VAL A 23 30.72 -9.67 -35.47
CA VAL A 23 31.18 -9.45 -34.09
C VAL A 23 32.66 -9.08 -34.15
N PRO A 24 33.10 -7.91 -33.64
CA PRO A 24 34.52 -7.65 -33.50
C PRO A 24 35.05 -8.33 -32.23
N LEU A 25 36.05 -9.20 -32.42
CA LEU A 25 36.82 -9.87 -31.39
C LEU A 25 37.98 -8.94 -30.97
N PHE A 26 37.98 -8.41 -29.75
CA PHE A 26 39.13 -7.70 -29.20
C PHE A 26 40.06 -8.70 -28.49
N VAL A 27 41.26 -8.88 -29.04
CA VAL A 27 42.36 -9.65 -28.44
C VAL A 27 43.29 -8.65 -27.75
N VAL A 28 43.45 -8.77 -26.43
CA VAL A 28 44.46 -8.02 -25.66
C VAL A 28 45.73 -8.87 -25.58
N ILE A 29 46.80 -8.40 -26.19
CA ILE A 29 48.14 -8.98 -26.11
C ILE A 29 48.87 -8.27 -24.96
N VAL A 30 49.31 -9.03 -23.95
CA VAL A 30 50.20 -8.55 -22.88
C VAL A 30 51.62 -9.02 -23.20
N THR A 31 52.59 -8.11 -23.20
CA THR A 31 54.03 -8.43 -23.21
C THR A 31 54.70 -7.84 -21.96
N PRO A 32 55.69 -8.54 -21.33
CA PRO A 32 56.40 -8.02 -20.17
C PRO A 32 57.88 -7.68 -20.47
N ALA A 33 58.33 -6.50 -20.02
CA ALA A 33 59.74 -6.16 -19.77
C ALA A 33 59.76 -4.87 -18.92
N ALA A 34 60.08 -4.87 -17.62
CA ALA A 34 61.35 -5.10 -16.92
C ALA A 34 62.12 -3.79 -16.57
N ALA A 35 62.10 -3.50 -15.25
CA ALA A 35 63.19 -3.07 -14.38
C ALA A 35 63.79 -1.64 -14.41
N GLY A 36 63.55 -0.91 -13.31
CA GLY A 36 64.59 -0.39 -12.39
C GLY A 36 65.13 1.03 -12.59
N LEU A 37 64.93 1.95 -11.61
CA LEU A 37 65.97 2.37 -10.62
C LEU A 37 65.47 3.51 -9.68
N PHE A 38 65.65 3.25 -8.39
CA PHE A 38 65.73 4.04 -7.15
C PHE A 38 65.72 5.60 -7.04
N LEU A 39 65.03 6.02 -5.97
CA LEU A 39 65.43 6.92 -4.84
C LEU A 39 64.80 8.34 -4.69
N SER A 40 64.17 8.50 -3.51
CA SER A 40 63.91 9.70 -2.68
C SER A 40 63.06 10.86 -3.23
N LEU A 41 61.90 11.12 -2.61
CA LEU A 41 61.78 12.04 -1.48
C LEU A 41 60.36 11.94 -0.87
N ALA A 42 60.30 11.87 0.45
CA ALA A 42 59.07 12.00 1.22
C ALA A 42 58.62 13.46 1.26
N GLY A 43 57.30 13.68 1.22
CA GLY A 43 56.68 14.96 1.54
C GLY A 43 55.84 15.50 0.41
N PHE A 44 54.54 15.17 0.44
CA PHE A 44 53.38 16.05 0.21
C PHE A 44 52.16 15.15 0.01
N TYR A 45 51.49 14.86 1.13
CA TYR A 45 50.07 14.49 1.09
C TYR A 45 49.31 15.73 0.61
N LEU A 46 48.58 15.62 -0.50
CA LEU A 46 47.26 16.22 -0.79
C LEU A 46 46.98 16.09 -2.29
N GLY A 47 45.82 15.49 -2.62
CA GLY A 47 45.25 15.53 -3.97
C GLY A 47 45.17 14.18 -4.67
N CYS A 48 44.17 13.36 -4.32
CA CYS A 48 43.56 12.44 -5.28
C CYS A 48 42.05 12.64 -5.15
N ASP A 49 41.47 13.17 -6.22
CA ASP A 49 40.05 13.49 -6.35
C ASP A 49 39.19 12.28 -6.01
N SER A 50 38.48 12.37 -4.89
CA SER A 50 37.25 11.62 -4.71
C SER A 50 36.27 12.09 -5.77
N VAL A 51 35.81 11.18 -6.61
CA VAL A 51 34.59 11.37 -7.40
C VAL A 51 33.46 11.53 -6.39
N GLU A 52 33.18 12.77 -5.99
CA GLU A 52 32.00 13.13 -5.24
C GLU A 52 30.80 12.77 -6.13
N SER A 53 30.01 11.81 -5.67
CA SER A 53 28.64 11.67 -6.15
C SER A 53 27.95 13.01 -5.90
N PRO A 54 27.15 13.54 -6.84
CA PRO A 54 26.52 14.84 -6.65
C PRO A 54 25.60 14.77 -5.44
N THR A 55 26.09 15.25 -4.30
CA THR A 55 25.29 15.55 -3.13
C THR A 55 24.51 16.80 -3.46
N ILE A 56 23.31 16.61 -4.00
CA ILE A 56 22.30 17.66 -3.94
C ILE A 56 22.06 17.91 -2.46
N ALA A 57 22.55 19.04 -1.96
CA ALA A 57 22.15 19.57 -0.67
C ALA A 57 20.64 19.90 -0.76
N LEU A 58 19.81 18.93 -0.37
CA LEU A 58 18.38 19.13 -0.22
C LEU A 58 18.14 19.93 1.05
N SER A 59 17.72 21.18 0.88
CA SER A 59 17.18 22.03 1.93
C SER A 59 16.16 21.26 2.77
N THR A 60 16.34 21.28 4.09
CA THR A 60 15.56 20.53 5.08
C THR A 60 14.15 21.09 5.33
N SER A 61 13.59 21.94 4.44
CA SER A 61 12.25 22.54 4.62
C SER A 61 11.36 22.65 3.38
N THR A 62 11.77 22.21 2.19
CA THR A 62 11.10 22.62 0.93
C THR A 62 9.81 21.85 0.57
N GLY A 63 9.46 20.75 1.26
CA GLY A 63 8.31 19.91 0.90
C GLY A 63 7.09 20.01 1.83
N MET A 64 7.16 20.70 2.97
CA MET A 64 6.05 20.75 3.93
C MET A 64 5.01 21.81 3.55
N LEU A 65 3.74 21.51 3.85
CA LEU A 65 2.64 22.46 3.72
C LEU A 65 2.67 23.48 4.86
N VAL A 66 2.55 24.76 4.52
CA VAL A 66 2.35 25.88 5.44
C VAL A 66 0.91 26.41 5.32
N GLU A 67 0.51 27.34 6.18
CA GLU A 67 -0.86 27.88 6.20
C GLU A 67 -1.30 28.41 4.84
N SER A 68 -0.44 29.14 4.12
CA SER A 68 -0.75 29.70 2.81
C SER A 68 -1.01 28.63 1.74
N ASP A 69 -0.34 27.48 1.84
CA ASP A 69 -0.56 26.37 0.90
C ASP A 69 -1.94 25.76 1.15
N VAL A 70 -2.27 25.50 2.42
CA VAL A 70 -3.58 24.98 2.83
C VAL A 70 -4.71 25.91 2.39
N GLN A 71 -4.52 27.21 2.57
CA GLN A 71 -5.45 28.25 2.14
C GLN A 71 -5.66 28.24 0.62
N THR A 72 -4.58 28.10 -0.16
CA THR A 72 -4.63 28.05 -1.64
C THR A 72 -5.40 26.82 -2.12
N LEU A 73 -5.04 25.63 -1.60
CA LEU A 73 -5.70 24.36 -1.91
C LEU A 73 -7.21 24.41 -1.65
N ILE A 74 -7.60 24.97 -0.50
CA ILE A 74 -9.01 25.13 -0.14
C ILE A 74 -9.70 26.13 -1.07
N ALA A 75 -9.08 27.29 -1.36
CA ALA A 75 -9.70 28.31 -2.19
C ALA A 75 -9.94 27.84 -3.63
N HIS A 76 -8.97 27.12 -4.21
CA HIS A 76 -9.13 26.49 -5.53
C HIS A 76 -10.26 25.45 -5.55
N ALA A 77 -10.32 24.60 -4.53
CA ALA A 77 -11.39 23.61 -4.42
C ALA A 77 -12.77 24.27 -4.24
N VAL A 78 -12.88 25.34 -3.44
CA VAL A 78 -14.13 26.09 -3.28
C VAL A 78 -14.55 26.75 -4.60
N GLU A 79 -13.64 27.41 -5.30
CA GLU A 79 -13.94 28.02 -6.61
C GLU A 79 -14.38 26.95 -7.63
N GLN A 80 -13.74 25.78 -7.63
CA GLN A 80 -14.15 24.68 -8.50
C GLN A 80 -15.54 24.12 -8.13
N ALA A 81 -15.87 24.06 -6.84
CA ALA A 81 -17.22 23.68 -6.40
C ALA A 81 -18.28 24.71 -6.84
N GLU A 82 -17.95 26.01 -6.81
CA GLU A 82 -18.83 27.07 -7.32
C GLU A 82 -19.06 26.97 -8.83
N ARG A 83 -18.01 26.68 -9.61
CA ARG A 83 -18.12 26.44 -11.06
C ARG A 83 -19.05 25.27 -11.39
N LEU A 84 -19.15 24.29 -10.49
CA LEU A 84 -20.03 23.12 -10.64
C LEU A 84 -21.42 23.28 -10.00
N GLY A 85 -21.70 24.45 -9.40
CA GLY A 85 -22.97 24.75 -8.74
C GLY A 85 -23.28 23.87 -7.52
N VAL A 86 -22.25 23.46 -6.78
CA VAL A 86 -22.38 22.54 -5.63
C VAL A 86 -21.66 23.07 -4.39
N LYS A 87 -21.95 22.45 -3.25
CA LYS A 87 -21.34 22.75 -1.94
C LYS A 87 -20.66 21.49 -1.43
N ALA A 88 -19.47 21.64 -0.85
CA ALA A 88 -18.64 20.53 -0.41
C ALA A 88 -17.96 20.82 0.92
N SER A 89 -17.55 19.76 1.60
CA SER A 89 -16.52 19.81 2.64
C SER A 89 -15.15 19.50 2.01
N ILE A 90 -14.14 20.32 2.32
CA ILE A 90 -12.78 20.18 1.81
C ILE A 90 -11.84 19.98 2.99
N ALA A 91 -10.98 18.97 2.92
CA ALA A 91 -9.96 18.68 3.92
C ALA A 91 -8.57 18.64 3.29
N VAL A 92 -7.60 19.22 3.98
CA VAL A 92 -6.18 19.13 3.64
C VAL A 92 -5.45 18.44 4.78
N THR A 93 -4.60 17.48 4.45
CA THR A 93 -3.72 16.82 5.41
C THR A 93 -2.27 16.95 4.98
N ASP A 94 -1.35 16.86 5.94
CA ASP A 94 0.06 16.62 5.61
C ASP A 94 0.27 15.18 5.14
N ARG A 95 1.54 14.84 4.90
CA ARG A 95 1.95 13.49 4.48
C ARG A 95 1.59 12.42 5.52
N GLU A 96 1.69 12.74 6.81
CA GLU A 96 1.35 11.84 7.93
C GLU A 96 -0.14 11.86 8.28
N ALA A 97 -0.95 12.43 7.39
CA ALA A 97 -2.39 12.60 7.52
C ALA A 97 -2.84 13.38 8.76
N ASN A 98 -1.98 14.23 9.32
CA ASN A 98 -2.39 15.23 10.29
C ASN A 98 -3.26 16.26 9.54
N VAL A 99 -4.46 16.54 10.05
CA VAL A 99 -5.39 17.47 9.40
C VAL A 99 -4.89 18.91 9.57
N LEU A 100 -4.61 19.59 8.46
CA LEU A 100 -4.07 20.95 8.44
C LEU A 100 -5.13 22.03 8.25
N GLY A 101 -6.34 21.63 7.86
CA GLY A 101 -7.47 22.51 7.68
C GLY A 101 -8.67 21.78 7.10
N VAL A 102 -9.86 22.11 7.60
CA VAL A 102 -11.13 21.72 6.99
C VAL A 102 -11.97 22.95 6.74
N PHE A 103 -12.48 23.11 5.52
CA PHE A 103 -13.44 24.15 5.17
C PHE A 103 -14.76 23.53 4.77
N ASN A 104 -15.85 24.00 5.38
CA ASN A 104 -17.20 23.55 5.06
C ASN A 104 -17.96 24.67 4.37
N MET A 105 -18.33 24.46 3.11
CA MET A 105 -19.16 25.43 2.37
C MET A 105 -20.55 25.52 3.00
N THR A 106 -21.12 26.72 3.07
CA THR A 106 -22.49 26.94 3.54
C THR A 106 -23.46 26.13 2.68
N GLY A 107 -24.24 25.25 3.31
CA GLY A 107 -25.18 24.35 2.63
C GLY A 107 -24.57 23.04 2.13
N ALA A 108 -23.31 22.73 2.42
CA ALA A 108 -22.79 21.37 2.29
C ALA A 108 -23.52 20.42 3.26
N PRO A 109 -23.64 19.10 2.96
CA PRO A 109 -24.36 18.17 3.83
C PRO A 109 -23.86 18.23 5.27
N SER A 110 -24.76 18.14 6.25
CA SER A 110 -24.41 18.38 7.66
C SER A 110 -23.66 17.19 8.27
N PRO A 111 -22.82 17.43 9.30
CA PRO A 111 -22.19 16.39 10.09
C PRO A 111 -23.21 15.75 11.05
N ASP A 112 -24.08 14.86 10.56
CA ASP A 112 -24.91 14.05 11.47
C ASP A 112 -24.13 12.80 11.91
N ILE A 113 -24.24 12.43 13.20
CA ILE A 113 -23.38 11.45 13.88
C ILE A 113 -23.62 9.99 13.42
N THR A 114 -24.55 9.78 12.50
CA THR A 114 -24.84 8.49 11.87
C THR A 114 -24.22 8.40 10.47
N VAL A 115 -23.00 7.86 10.41
CA VAL A 115 -22.36 7.19 9.24
C VAL A 115 -22.17 8.01 7.94
N THR A 116 -22.60 9.28 7.86
CA THR A 116 -22.71 10.03 6.59
C THR A 116 -22.17 11.47 6.66
N ASN A 117 -21.15 11.70 7.51
CA ASN A 117 -20.55 13.01 7.70
C ASN A 117 -19.56 13.37 6.57
N PRO A 118 -19.80 14.41 5.75
CA PRO A 118 -18.92 14.75 4.65
C PRO A 118 -17.54 15.26 5.09
N ILE A 119 -17.40 15.86 6.28
CA ILE A 119 -16.09 16.22 6.83
C ILE A 119 -15.24 14.97 7.04
N VAL A 120 -15.83 13.91 7.60
CA VAL A 120 -15.15 12.63 7.79
C VAL A 120 -14.78 12.01 6.44
N GLY A 121 -15.70 12.07 5.46
CA GLY A 121 -15.44 11.62 4.10
C GLY A 121 -14.28 12.38 3.42
N ALA A 122 -14.23 13.71 3.56
CA ALA A 122 -13.16 14.55 3.01
C ALA A 122 -11.81 14.21 3.66
N ILE A 123 -11.78 14.06 4.99
CA ILE A 123 -10.56 13.67 5.71
C ILE A 123 -10.10 12.26 5.28
N ALA A 124 -11.00 11.29 5.18
CA ALA A 124 -10.66 9.93 4.75
C ALA A 124 -10.07 9.90 3.33
N LYS A 125 -10.61 10.70 2.42
CA LYS A 125 -10.09 10.84 1.05
C LYS A 125 -8.71 11.49 1.01
N ALA A 126 -8.52 12.59 1.76
CA ALA A 126 -7.22 13.27 1.88
C ALA A 126 -6.14 12.33 2.46
N ARG A 127 -6.47 11.66 3.56
CA ARG A 127 -5.63 10.65 4.23
C ARG A 127 -5.24 9.53 3.28
N THR A 128 -6.20 8.98 2.54
CA THR A 128 -5.94 7.88 1.61
C THR A 128 -4.91 8.29 0.56
N ALA A 129 -5.08 9.47 -0.03
CA ALA A 129 -4.16 9.95 -1.05
C ALA A 129 -2.76 10.22 -0.49
N ALA A 130 -2.66 10.79 0.72
CA ALA A 130 -1.38 10.99 1.40
C ALA A 130 -0.68 9.67 1.75
N TYR A 131 -1.39 8.73 2.35
CA TYR A 131 -0.82 7.48 2.86
C TYR A 131 -0.39 6.49 1.77
N LEU A 132 -1.12 6.45 0.65
CA LEU A 132 -0.81 5.58 -0.48
C LEU A 132 0.29 6.13 -1.40
N SER A 133 0.75 7.36 -1.17
CA SER A 133 1.72 8.04 -2.02
C SER A 133 3.12 8.07 -1.40
N SER A 134 4.12 8.36 -2.22
CA SER A 134 5.51 8.58 -1.80
C SER A 134 6.14 9.73 -2.59
N ASN A 135 7.44 10.00 -2.42
CA ASN A 135 8.14 10.93 -3.31
C ASN A 135 8.40 10.36 -4.71
N GLN A 136 8.09 9.07 -4.93
CA GLN A 136 8.36 8.36 -6.18
C GLN A 136 7.10 7.78 -6.83
N HIS A 137 5.91 8.06 -6.30
CA HIS A 137 4.62 7.83 -6.93
C HIS A 137 3.50 8.58 -6.22
N GLY A 138 2.41 8.90 -6.91
CA GLY A 138 1.20 9.50 -6.36
C GLY A 138 -0.04 8.69 -6.73
N PHE A 139 -0.78 8.24 -5.72
CA PHE A 139 -2.02 7.48 -5.86
C PHE A 139 -3.21 8.29 -5.35
N SER A 140 -4.28 8.32 -6.16
CA SER A 140 -5.55 8.92 -5.78
C SER A 140 -6.43 7.91 -5.05
N THR A 141 -7.57 8.36 -4.52
CA THR A 141 -8.59 7.43 -4.03
C THR A 141 -9.19 6.57 -5.15
N LEU A 142 -9.11 7.00 -6.41
CA LEU A 142 -9.47 6.16 -7.56
C LEU A 142 -8.42 5.07 -7.81
N THR A 143 -7.13 5.36 -7.62
CA THR A 143 -6.11 4.31 -7.63
C THR A 143 -6.40 3.30 -6.52
N ALA A 144 -6.72 3.77 -5.31
CA ALA A 144 -7.10 2.92 -4.19
C ALA A 144 -8.32 2.04 -4.53
N CYS A 145 -9.37 2.63 -5.11
CA CYS A 145 -10.53 1.92 -5.62
C CYS A 145 -10.14 0.73 -6.49
N PHE A 146 -9.27 0.96 -7.45
CA PHE A 146 -8.90 0.01 -8.50
C PHE A 146 -8.13 -1.19 -7.95
N ILE A 147 -7.20 -0.95 -7.03
CA ILE A 147 -6.29 -1.98 -6.50
C ILE A 147 -6.85 -2.79 -5.33
N THR A 148 -8.06 -2.45 -4.84
CA THR A 148 -8.72 -3.16 -3.74
C THR A 148 -9.92 -4.00 -4.18
N ARG A 149 -10.16 -4.16 -5.49
CA ARG A 149 -11.32 -4.90 -6.02
C ARG A 149 -11.15 -6.41 -5.97
N ASN A 150 -12.29 -7.12 -6.04
CA ASN A 150 -12.35 -8.59 -6.14
C ASN A 150 -11.68 -9.12 -7.41
N HIS A 151 -11.60 -8.29 -8.45
CA HIS A 151 -11.01 -8.61 -9.75
C HIS A 151 -10.07 -7.47 -10.17
N PHE A 152 -8.95 -7.82 -10.79
CA PHE A 152 -7.91 -6.90 -11.21
C PHE A 152 -7.42 -7.25 -12.63
N PRO A 153 -7.74 -6.43 -13.64
CA PRO A 153 -8.50 -5.18 -13.53
C PRO A 153 -9.99 -5.42 -13.20
N PRO A 154 -10.70 -4.44 -12.61
CA PRO A 154 -12.13 -4.52 -12.43
C PRO A 154 -12.86 -4.78 -13.77
N ASN A 155 -13.99 -5.47 -13.72
CA ASN A 155 -14.80 -5.92 -14.87
C ASN A 155 -14.16 -6.97 -15.80
N ILE A 156 -12.98 -7.49 -15.47
CA ILE A 156 -12.43 -8.64 -16.20
C ILE A 156 -12.65 -9.88 -15.35
N ASP A 157 -13.55 -10.74 -15.81
CA ASP A 157 -13.81 -12.03 -15.21
C ASP A 157 -12.56 -12.91 -15.23
N ASN A 158 -12.55 -13.90 -14.34
CA ASN A 158 -11.47 -14.87 -14.22
C ASN A 158 -10.09 -14.23 -13.95
N THR A 159 -10.08 -13.11 -13.23
CA THR A 159 -8.85 -12.46 -12.74
C THR A 159 -8.76 -12.53 -11.22
N ALA A 160 -7.52 -12.54 -10.71
CA ALA A 160 -7.28 -12.47 -9.28
C ALA A 160 -7.76 -11.11 -8.72
N ALA A 161 -7.98 -11.06 -7.40
CA ALA A 161 -8.24 -9.80 -6.73
C ALA A 161 -7.07 -8.82 -6.83
N GLY A 162 -7.40 -7.54 -6.67
CA GLY A 162 -6.43 -6.47 -6.63
C GLY A 162 -5.38 -6.69 -5.53
N PRO A 163 -4.17 -6.17 -5.72
CA PRO A 163 -3.04 -6.46 -4.83
C PRO A 163 -3.30 -6.01 -3.39
N LEU A 164 -4.19 -5.05 -3.16
CA LEU A 164 -4.54 -4.51 -1.85
C LEU A 164 -5.97 -4.88 -1.43
N PHE A 165 -6.51 -6.00 -1.92
CA PHE A 165 -7.82 -6.49 -1.51
C PHE A 165 -7.98 -6.53 0.02
N GLY A 166 -8.93 -5.75 0.56
CA GLY A 166 -9.16 -5.61 2.01
C GLY A 166 -8.46 -4.43 2.72
N VAL A 167 -7.55 -3.69 2.06
CA VAL A 167 -6.83 -2.52 2.63
C VAL A 167 -7.71 -1.39 3.19
N PRO A 168 -8.92 -1.08 2.69
CA PRO A 168 -9.75 0.01 3.23
C PRO A 168 -10.04 -0.07 4.74
N ARG A 169 -9.84 -1.25 5.36
CA ARG A 169 -9.98 -1.49 6.80
C ARG A 169 -8.63 -1.59 7.56
N SER A 170 -7.56 -1.06 6.99
CA SER A 170 -6.31 -0.76 7.70
C SER A 170 -6.31 0.73 8.12
N SER A 171 -5.47 1.10 9.08
CA SER A 171 -5.37 2.47 9.61
C SER A 171 -6.67 2.98 10.24
N ILE A 172 -7.45 2.09 10.88
CA ILE A 172 -8.72 2.42 11.53
C ILE A 172 -8.47 3.20 12.83
N GLY A 173 -9.36 4.16 13.11
CA GLY A 173 -9.30 4.89 14.37
C GLY A 173 -9.54 4.02 15.62
N GLY A 174 -8.50 3.90 16.45
CA GLY A 174 -8.52 3.12 17.71
C GLY A 174 -7.54 1.94 17.76
N GLY A 175 -6.75 1.70 16.70
CA GLY A 175 -5.69 0.69 16.71
C GLY A 175 -4.53 1.00 17.65
N ASP A 176 -3.73 -0.02 17.96
CA ASP A 176 -2.54 0.06 18.83
C ASP A 176 -1.23 0.38 18.08
N ILE A 177 -1.31 0.70 16.77
CA ILE A 177 -0.14 0.98 15.91
C ILE A 177 -0.15 2.42 15.37
N GLN A 178 -1.20 2.81 14.64
CA GLN A 178 -1.29 4.15 14.05
C GLN A 178 -2.05 5.11 14.98
N PRO A 179 -1.41 6.13 15.58
CA PRO A 179 -2.12 7.25 16.17
C PRO A 179 -2.77 8.05 15.04
N ASN A 180 -4.08 8.26 15.11
CA ASN A 180 -4.92 8.64 13.96
C ASN A 180 -4.82 10.10 13.50
N GLY A 181 -3.62 10.68 13.41
CA GLY A 181 -3.37 12.01 12.82
C GLY A 181 -4.37 13.06 13.33
N ASP A 182 -4.22 13.46 14.59
CA ASP A 182 -5.02 14.48 15.28
C ASP A 182 -6.56 14.36 15.20
N LEU A 183 -7.11 13.22 14.78
CA LEU A 183 -8.55 12.97 14.91
C LEU A 183 -8.92 13.01 16.41
N PRO A 184 -9.99 13.74 16.80
CA PRO A 184 -10.37 13.89 18.20
C PRO A 184 -10.44 12.55 18.93
N ALA A 185 -9.95 12.51 20.17
CA ALA A 185 -10.06 11.34 21.03
C ALA A 185 -11.54 11.05 21.30
N GLY A 186 -12.05 10.04 20.60
CA GLY A 186 -13.43 9.58 20.62
C GLY A 186 -13.52 8.48 19.58
N ARG A 187 -14.31 7.43 19.84
CA ARG A 187 -14.52 6.39 18.83
C ARG A 187 -14.81 7.07 17.50
N PRO A 188 -14.08 6.76 16.42
CA PRO A 188 -14.47 7.25 15.12
C PRO A 188 -15.93 6.87 14.96
N PRO A 189 -16.83 7.79 14.52
CA PRO A 189 -18.21 7.42 14.27
C PRO A 189 -18.17 6.13 13.47
N LEU A 190 -18.95 5.12 13.87
CA LEU A 190 -19.07 3.86 13.14
C LEU A 190 -19.14 4.20 11.65
N GLY A 191 -18.07 3.92 10.89
CA GLY A 191 -17.94 4.39 9.49
C GLY A 191 -16.84 5.41 9.16
N ALA A 192 -16.05 5.91 10.12
CA ALA A 192 -14.76 6.56 9.83
C ALA A 192 -13.72 5.47 9.46
N GLN A 193 -13.87 4.99 8.22
CA GLN A 193 -13.07 3.97 7.56
C GLN A 193 -11.66 4.50 7.35
N GLY A 194 -10.63 3.72 7.70
CA GLY A 194 -9.24 4.14 7.64
C GLY A 194 -8.84 4.69 6.28
N LEU A 195 -8.94 3.88 5.22
CA LEU A 195 -8.72 4.30 3.84
C LEU A 195 -9.98 4.10 3.00
N THR A 196 -10.16 4.87 1.93
CA THR A 196 -11.35 4.81 1.08
C THR A 196 -11.02 4.79 -0.41
N GLY A 197 -11.73 3.93 -1.15
CA GLY A 197 -11.71 3.91 -2.62
C GLY A 197 -12.69 4.90 -3.27
N VAL A 198 -13.43 5.70 -2.51
CA VAL A 198 -14.39 6.65 -3.11
C VAL A 198 -13.61 7.82 -3.73
N PRO A 199 -13.80 8.14 -5.03
CA PRO A 199 -13.09 9.24 -5.69
C PRO A 199 -13.26 10.60 -5.00
N GLY A 200 -12.27 11.48 -5.17
CA GLY A 200 -12.24 12.81 -4.52
C GLY A 200 -11.09 13.04 -3.55
N GLY A 201 -10.12 12.12 -3.47
CA GLY A 201 -8.85 12.33 -2.77
C GLY A 201 -7.68 12.32 -3.76
N LEU A 202 -6.85 13.35 -3.72
CA LEU A 202 -5.64 13.49 -4.54
C LEU A 202 -4.41 13.80 -3.68
N PRO A 203 -3.23 13.26 -4.03
CA PRO A 203 -2.02 13.60 -3.32
C PRO A 203 -1.57 15.01 -3.70
N VAL A 204 -1.14 15.75 -2.69
CA VAL A 204 -0.63 17.12 -2.80
C VAL A 204 0.88 17.04 -2.85
N PHE A 205 1.46 17.43 -3.98
CA PHE A 205 2.90 17.58 -4.12
C PHE A 205 3.30 19.03 -3.91
N LYS A 206 4.53 19.28 -3.46
CA LYS A 206 5.10 20.63 -3.39
C LYS A 206 6.58 20.51 -3.72
N ASN A 207 7.03 21.29 -4.69
CA ASN A 207 8.42 21.24 -5.18
C ASN A 207 8.87 19.82 -5.58
N GLY A 208 7.95 19.04 -6.18
CA GLY A 208 8.22 17.67 -6.63
C GLY A 208 8.24 16.60 -5.52
N LEU A 209 8.03 16.98 -4.26
CA LEU A 209 7.95 16.05 -3.12
C LEU A 209 6.50 15.90 -2.65
N LEU A 210 6.15 14.73 -2.13
CA LEU A 210 4.83 14.54 -1.52
C LEU A 210 4.75 15.35 -0.22
N ALA A 211 3.79 16.28 -0.19
CA ALA A 211 3.55 17.19 0.91
C ALA A 211 2.33 16.77 1.76
N GLY A 212 1.36 16.09 1.15
CA GLY A 212 0.16 15.63 1.84
C GLY A 212 -0.95 15.16 0.92
N GLY A 213 -2.19 15.43 1.31
CA GLY A 213 -3.38 15.03 0.55
C GLY A 213 -4.49 16.08 0.64
N LEU A 214 -5.27 16.19 -0.43
CA LEU A 214 -6.49 16.99 -0.51
C LEU A 214 -7.66 16.04 -0.73
N GLY A 215 -8.71 16.21 0.06
CA GLY A 215 -9.93 15.40 -0.01
C GLY A 215 -11.17 16.27 -0.06
N VAL A 216 -12.11 15.89 -0.92
CA VAL A 216 -13.37 16.59 -1.13
C VAL A 216 -14.53 15.63 -0.95
N SER A 217 -15.56 16.07 -0.22
CA SER A 217 -16.78 15.29 -0.01
C SER A 217 -18.03 16.13 -0.20
N LEU A 218 -18.93 15.63 -1.05
CA LEU A 218 -20.29 16.14 -1.22
C LEU A 218 -21.31 15.27 -0.48
N GLY A 219 -20.86 14.37 0.41
CA GLY A 219 -21.70 13.39 1.08
C GLY A 219 -21.74 12.05 0.34
N ILE A 220 -22.85 11.32 0.45
CA ILE A 220 -23.03 10.04 -0.24
C ILE A 220 -23.26 10.31 -1.75
N PRO A 221 -22.50 9.68 -2.66
CA PRO A 221 -22.77 9.76 -4.09
C PRO A 221 -24.21 9.32 -4.43
N LYS A 222 -24.71 9.70 -5.61
CA LYS A 222 -25.98 9.12 -6.10
C LYS A 222 -25.84 7.61 -6.19
N GLN A 223 -26.93 6.86 -5.96
CA GLN A 223 -26.88 5.39 -5.98
C GLN A 223 -26.25 4.85 -7.28
N SER A 224 -26.61 5.40 -8.45
CA SER A 224 -26.02 5.02 -9.73
C SER A 224 -24.50 5.24 -9.79
N ASP A 225 -24.00 6.31 -9.18
CA ASP A 225 -22.57 6.59 -9.12
C ASP A 225 -21.89 5.65 -8.12
N LEU A 226 -22.54 5.36 -6.99
CA LEU A 226 -22.07 4.40 -6.01
C LEU A 226 -21.98 3.00 -6.63
N ASP A 227 -22.98 2.56 -7.39
CA ASP A 227 -22.99 1.29 -8.10
C ASP A 227 -21.81 1.22 -9.10
N ALA A 228 -21.59 2.28 -9.88
CA ALA A 228 -20.47 2.35 -10.82
C ALA A 228 -19.10 2.42 -10.11
N ILE A 229 -18.99 3.07 -8.96
CA ILE A 229 -17.77 3.08 -8.14
C ILE A 229 -17.49 1.68 -7.60
N LEU A 230 -18.51 1.05 -7.00
CA LEU A 230 -18.39 -0.24 -6.31
C LEU A 230 -18.13 -1.40 -7.27
N CYS A 231 -18.79 -1.41 -8.42
CA CYS A 231 -18.61 -2.42 -9.44
C CYS A 231 -17.21 -2.33 -10.07
N CYS A 232 -16.83 -1.13 -10.54
CA CYS A 232 -15.73 -1.03 -11.50
C CYS A 232 -14.86 0.22 -11.39
N CYS A 233 -15.06 1.06 -10.37
CA CYS A 233 -14.40 2.35 -10.27
C CYS A 233 -14.67 3.26 -11.49
N GLY A 234 -15.82 3.10 -12.16
CA GLY A 234 -16.09 3.75 -13.44
C GLY A 234 -16.78 5.12 -13.37
N ALA A 235 -17.24 5.54 -12.19
CA ALA A 235 -17.97 6.81 -12.08
C ALA A 235 -17.04 8.02 -12.15
N ILE A 236 -17.52 9.09 -12.78
CA ILE A 236 -16.98 10.45 -12.64
C ILE A 236 -17.89 11.20 -11.67
N ILE A 237 -17.42 11.44 -10.45
CA ILE A 237 -18.17 12.17 -9.44
C ILE A 237 -17.60 13.57 -9.22
N LYS A 238 -18.46 14.51 -8.82
CA LYS A 238 -18.07 15.92 -8.65
C LYS A 238 -16.96 16.11 -7.62
N ASP A 239 -16.89 15.25 -6.61
CA ASP A 239 -15.81 15.22 -5.61
C ASP A 239 -14.43 15.12 -6.27
N GLU A 240 -14.28 14.28 -7.30
CA GLU A 240 -13.03 14.10 -8.04
C GLU A 240 -12.67 15.35 -8.86
N ILE A 241 -13.65 15.93 -9.56
CA ILE A 241 -13.44 17.14 -10.37
C ILE A 241 -13.01 18.32 -9.49
N ILE A 242 -13.63 18.47 -8.32
CA ILE A 242 -13.28 19.51 -7.36
C ILE A 242 -11.90 19.27 -6.77
N ALA A 243 -11.56 18.03 -6.43
CA ALA A 243 -10.23 17.70 -5.95
C ALA A 243 -9.14 18.00 -7.00
N LEU A 244 -9.38 17.67 -8.28
CA LEU A 244 -8.49 18.02 -9.38
C LEU A 244 -8.27 19.53 -9.45
N GLY A 245 -9.34 20.33 -9.39
CA GLY A 245 -9.22 21.79 -9.34
C GLY A 245 -8.42 22.28 -8.13
N GLY A 246 -8.66 21.69 -6.95
CA GLY A 246 -8.01 22.05 -5.70
C GLY A 246 -6.49 21.93 -5.72
N VAL A 247 -5.94 20.94 -6.42
CA VAL A 247 -4.49 20.72 -6.50
C VAL A 247 -3.81 21.44 -7.68
N LEU A 248 -4.56 22.12 -8.53
CA LEU A 248 -3.96 22.87 -9.65
C LEU A 248 -3.17 24.08 -9.16
N GLY A 249 -2.10 24.43 -9.88
CA GLY A 249 -1.29 25.62 -9.61
C GLY A 249 -0.02 25.36 -8.81
N GLY A 250 0.60 24.18 -8.98
CA GLY A 250 1.87 23.81 -8.37
C GLY A 250 1.77 22.72 -7.30
N TYR A 251 0.58 22.17 -7.07
CA TYR A 251 0.33 21.10 -6.10
C TYR A 251 0.01 19.74 -6.73
N GLU A 252 0.00 19.68 -8.06
CA GLU A 252 -0.37 18.51 -8.82
C GLU A 252 0.63 17.38 -8.64
N THR A 253 0.14 16.14 -8.69
CA THR A 253 1.02 14.99 -8.86
C THR A 253 1.78 15.11 -10.19
N PRO A 254 3.12 15.09 -10.19
CA PRO A 254 3.89 15.13 -11.43
C PRO A 254 3.47 14.00 -12.37
N ALA A 255 3.35 14.29 -13.66
CA ALA A 255 2.78 13.34 -14.63
C ALA A 255 3.53 12.00 -14.68
N ASN A 256 4.85 12.01 -14.46
CA ASN A 256 5.69 10.81 -14.41
C ASN A 256 5.56 10.01 -13.10
N LEU A 257 4.94 10.57 -12.06
CA LEU A 257 4.71 9.94 -10.76
C LEU A 257 3.26 9.48 -10.56
N ARG A 258 2.32 9.91 -11.41
CA ARG A 258 0.91 9.52 -11.28
C ARG A 258 0.71 8.00 -11.39
N GLY A 259 -0.31 7.50 -10.69
CA GLY A 259 -0.71 6.09 -10.72
C GLY A 259 -0.98 5.57 -12.12
N ASP A 260 -1.60 6.37 -13.00
CA ASP A 260 -1.82 6.02 -14.41
C ASP A 260 -0.54 5.97 -15.23
N GLY A 261 0.60 6.36 -14.68
CA GLY A 261 1.91 6.07 -15.21
C GLY A 261 2.41 4.67 -14.89
N ILE A 262 1.89 3.97 -13.88
CA ILE A 262 2.45 2.71 -13.32
C ILE A 262 1.72 1.48 -13.87
N LEU A 263 2.48 0.40 -14.11
CA LEU A 263 1.96 -0.89 -14.56
C LEU A 263 2.31 -2.01 -13.59
N ILE A 264 1.32 -2.81 -13.20
CA ILE A 264 1.47 -4.05 -12.45
C ILE A 264 0.91 -5.19 -13.29
N ASP A 265 1.71 -6.23 -13.53
CA ASP A 265 1.33 -7.35 -14.40
C ASP A 265 0.83 -6.92 -15.80
N GLY A 266 1.37 -5.82 -16.32
CA GLY A 266 0.96 -5.23 -17.60
C GLY A 266 -0.33 -4.40 -17.55
N ILE A 267 -0.98 -4.30 -16.39
CA ILE A 267 -2.19 -3.53 -16.16
C ILE A 267 -1.82 -2.14 -15.63
N ARG A 268 -2.29 -1.10 -16.33
CA ARG A 268 -2.12 0.29 -15.91
C ARG A 268 -3.10 0.61 -14.79
N PHE A 269 -2.64 1.25 -13.72
CA PHE A 269 -3.55 1.74 -12.68
C PHE A 269 -4.40 2.92 -13.17
N LEU A 270 -5.51 3.17 -12.46
CA LEU A 270 -6.27 4.41 -12.62
C LEU A 270 -5.69 5.50 -11.72
N PHE A 271 -5.74 6.75 -12.17
CA PHE A 271 -5.44 7.92 -11.34
C PHE A 271 -6.62 8.89 -11.27
N SER A 272 -7.26 9.16 -12.41
CA SER A 272 -8.52 9.90 -12.42
C SER A 272 -9.38 9.51 -13.62
N ASN A 273 -10.71 9.53 -13.46
CA ASN A 273 -11.65 9.40 -14.58
C ASN A 273 -12.07 10.77 -15.13
N ALA A 274 -11.87 11.84 -14.35
CA ALA A 274 -12.21 13.20 -14.72
C ALA A 274 -11.09 13.88 -15.52
N THR A 275 -11.50 14.81 -16.41
CA THR A 275 -10.57 15.76 -17.02
C THR A 275 -10.31 16.91 -16.04
N PRO A 276 -9.04 17.32 -15.82
CA PRO A 276 -8.75 18.48 -14.99
C PRO A 276 -9.47 19.75 -15.49
N PRO A 277 -10.03 20.59 -14.60
CA PRO A 277 -10.65 21.84 -14.99
C PRO A 277 -9.59 22.87 -15.45
N ALA A 278 -10.04 24.00 -16.01
CA ALA A 278 -9.15 25.10 -16.36
C ALA A 278 -8.47 25.69 -15.11
N ALA A 279 -7.15 25.87 -15.16
CA ALA A 279 -6.32 26.31 -14.03
C ALA A 279 -6.40 27.82 -13.70
N ASN A 280 -7.39 28.53 -14.24
CA ASN A 280 -7.57 29.98 -14.08
C ASN A 280 -8.30 30.33 -12.77
N PHE A 281 -7.76 29.89 -11.63
CA PHE A 281 -8.32 30.21 -10.31
C PHE A 281 -7.96 31.63 -9.88
N THR A 282 -8.91 32.33 -9.28
CA THR A 282 -8.77 33.75 -8.88
C THR A 282 -9.22 34.02 -7.45
N LEU A 283 -9.95 33.09 -6.83
CA LEU A 283 -10.49 33.25 -5.50
C LEU A 283 -9.38 33.10 -4.45
N ALA A 284 -9.16 34.14 -3.65
CA ALA A 284 -8.30 34.08 -2.48
C ALA A 284 -9.05 33.50 -1.26
N PHE A 285 -8.33 32.83 -0.35
CA PHE A 285 -8.92 32.27 0.87
C PHE A 285 -9.64 33.32 1.74
N SER A 286 -9.12 34.55 1.80
CA SER A 286 -9.75 35.65 2.54
C SER A 286 -11.14 36.03 2.01
N ALA A 287 -11.46 35.69 0.77
CA ALA A 287 -12.77 35.94 0.16
C ALA A 287 -13.79 34.80 0.41
N LEU A 288 -13.43 33.76 1.17
CA LEU A 288 -14.28 32.60 1.40
C LEU A 288 -15.32 32.79 2.52
N GLY A 289 -15.25 33.86 3.32
CA GLY A 289 -16.10 34.03 4.50
C GLY A 289 -17.62 34.02 4.24
N SER A 290 -18.07 34.44 3.05
CA SER A 290 -19.48 34.35 2.64
C SER A 290 -19.88 32.98 2.06
N ARG A 291 -18.90 32.11 1.78
CA ARG A 291 -19.08 30.82 1.10
C ARG A 291 -19.12 29.65 2.06
N GLY A 292 -18.65 29.83 3.29
CA GLY A 292 -18.50 28.78 4.29
C GLY A 292 -17.60 29.22 5.44
N ALA A 293 -17.22 28.25 6.27
CA ALA A 293 -16.36 28.48 7.43
C ALA A 293 -15.34 27.35 7.60
N VAL A 294 -14.22 27.68 8.25
CA VAL A 294 -13.26 26.68 8.74
C VAL A 294 -13.90 25.92 9.89
N ASP A 295 -13.80 24.59 9.88
CA ASP A 295 -14.27 23.76 11.00
C ASP A 295 -13.39 24.01 12.22
N ALA A 296 -14.00 24.41 13.34
CA ALA A 296 -13.27 24.78 14.56
C ALA A 296 -12.42 23.65 15.15
N ARG A 297 -12.74 22.38 14.84
CA ARG A 297 -11.95 21.22 15.28
C ARG A 297 -10.68 21.03 14.47
N PHE A 298 -10.62 21.59 13.26
CA PHE A 298 -9.54 21.43 12.31
C PHE A 298 -9.15 22.80 11.72
N PRO A 299 -8.59 23.70 12.56
CA PRO A 299 -8.19 25.03 12.13
C PRO A 299 -7.09 24.96 11.06
N ILE A 300 -6.97 26.02 10.26
CA ILE A 300 -5.86 26.17 9.32
C ILE A 300 -4.55 26.29 10.11
N ARG A 301 -3.57 25.46 9.78
CA ARG A 301 -2.24 25.45 10.39
C ARG A 301 -1.19 24.90 9.44
N ARG A 302 0.08 25.22 9.69
CA ARG A 302 1.21 24.52 9.05
C ARG A 302 1.28 23.04 9.46
N ALA A 303 1.92 22.24 8.61
CA ALA A 303 2.27 20.87 8.93
C ALA A 303 3.19 20.82 10.17
N PRO A 304 2.90 19.94 11.15
CA PRO A 304 3.80 19.66 12.26
C PRO A 304 5.08 18.98 11.77
N ASP A 305 6.12 18.96 12.59
CA ASP A 305 7.36 18.28 12.24
C ASP A 305 7.10 16.77 12.05
N PRO A 306 7.64 16.16 10.96
CA PRO A 306 7.32 14.78 10.63
C PRO A 306 7.90 13.80 11.65
N LYS A 307 7.08 12.86 12.12
CA LYS A 307 7.50 11.71 12.94
C LYS A 307 8.27 10.68 12.12
N PHE A 308 8.06 10.66 10.81
CA PHE A 308 8.68 9.78 9.83
C PHE A 308 9.50 10.57 8.81
N PRO A 309 10.69 11.10 9.20
CA PRO A 309 11.53 11.88 8.31
C PRO A 309 11.86 11.12 7.01
N GLN A 310 11.98 11.85 5.91
CA GLN A 310 12.10 11.27 4.57
C GLN A 310 13.50 10.75 4.24
N THR A 311 14.55 11.34 4.81
CA THR A 311 15.95 10.97 4.56
C THR A 311 16.42 9.91 5.56
N ALA A 312 16.91 8.77 5.06
CA ALA A 312 17.88 8.00 5.84
C ALA A 312 19.19 8.77 5.84
N ALA A 313 19.69 9.09 7.02
CA ALA A 313 21.11 9.33 7.17
C ALA A 313 21.83 7.99 7.00
N ASN A 314 22.25 7.59 5.79
CA ASN A 314 23.05 6.37 5.52
C ASN A 314 22.61 5.06 6.24
N GLU A 315 21.38 4.99 6.72
CA GLU A 315 20.85 3.91 7.56
C GLU A 315 19.97 2.98 6.72
N LEU A 316 20.16 1.67 6.91
CA LEU A 316 19.40 0.63 6.21
C LEU A 316 17.90 0.68 6.56
N PHE A 317 17.58 0.97 7.82
CA PHE A 317 16.24 1.22 8.33
C PHE A 317 16.31 2.07 9.61
N ARG A 318 15.19 2.65 10.02
CA ARG A 318 15.00 3.30 11.32
C ARG A 318 14.00 2.53 12.17
N GLU A 319 14.32 2.38 13.45
CA GLU A 319 13.33 1.92 14.42
C GLU A 319 12.24 2.98 14.58
N VAL A 320 10.98 2.55 14.73
CA VAL A 320 9.86 3.46 14.86
C VAL A 320 9.62 3.80 16.33
N ASP A 321 9.89 5.05 16.69
CA ASP A 321 9.49 5.67 17.94
C ASP A 321 8.68 6.93 17.64
N LEU A 322 7.37 6.88 17.91
CA LEU A 322 6.49 8.04 17.67
C LEU A 322 6.61 9.10 18.76
N ARG A 323 7.32 8.80 19.87
CA ARG A 323 7.41 9.66 21.06
C ARG A 323 6.05 10.04 21.64
N ILE A 324 5.08 9.13 21.48
CA ILE A 324 3.74 9.22 22.05
C ILE A 324 3.62 8.08 23.08
N PRO A 325 3.04 8.33 24.28
CA PRO A 325 2.80 7.26 25.25
C PRO A 325 2.09 6.06 24.62
N ASN A 326 2.64 4.86 24.86
CA ASN A 326 2.17 3.58 24.31
C ASN A 326 2.42 3.32 22.81
N PHE A 327 3.06 4.24 22.07
CA PHE A 327 3.43 4.07 20.66
C PHE A 327 4.95 4.09 20.46
N ASN A 328 5.66 3.31 21.28
CA ASN A 328 7.08 3.04 21.13
C ASN A 328 7.26 1.63 20.57
N PHE A 329 7.80 1.55 19.34
CA PHE A 329 8.03 0.29 18.61
C PHE A 329 9.52 0.05 18.36
N THR A 330 10.37 0.59 19.23
CA THR A 330 11.79 0.23 19.30
C THR A 330 11.94 -1.25 19.62
N ILE A 331 13.07 -1.82 19.17
CA ILE A 331 13.36 -3.24 19.27
C ILE A 331 13.48 -3.65 20.74
N ARG A 332 12.72 -4.68 21.11
CA ARG A 332 12.71 -5.28 22.44
C ARG A 332 12.60 -6.80 22.37
N ALA A 333 12.97 -7.47 23.46
CA ALA A 333 12.74 -8.90 23.60
C ALA A 333 11.25 -9.19 23.81
N GLY A 334 10.81 -10.35 23.32
CA GLY A 334 9.52 -10.95 23.61
C GLY A 334 9.66 -12.17 24.52
N SER A 335 8.62 -12.99 24.53
CA SER A 335 8.56 -14.19 25.38
C SER A 335 9.53 -15.28 24.91
N LEU A 336 9.72 -15.43 23.59
CA LEU A 336 10.54 -16.48 22.97
C LEU A 336 11.60 -15.96 21.99
N LEU A 337 11.55 -14.68 21.64
CA LEU A 337 12.52 -13.99 20.79
C LEU A 337 13.30 -12.97 21.62
N THR A 338 14.63 -13.01 21.52
CA THR A 338 15.50 -11.98 22.12
C THR A 338 15.49 -10.70 21.30
N SER A 339 15.88 -9.57 21.89
CA SER A 339 16.00 -8.30 21.14
C SER A 339 17.01 -8.40 19.99
N GLU A 340 18.08 -9.18 20.14
CA GLU A 340 19.07 -9.39 19.09
C GLU A 340 18.48 -10.20 17.92
N GLU A 341 17.65 -11.20 18.21
CA GLU A 341 16.94 -11.95 17.17
C GLU A 341 15.92 -11.08 16.43
N VAL A 342 15.17 -10.25 17.15
CA VAL A 342 14.26 -9.27 16.53
C VAL A 342 15.04 -8.30 15.65
N ARG A 343 16.18 -7.79 16.11
CA ARG A 343 17.08 -6.93 15.31
C ARG A 343 17.59 -7.65 14.07
N ARG A 344 17.99 -8.92 14.20
CA ARG A 344 18.45 -9.74 13.08
C ARG A 344 17.38 -9.90 12.01
N ILE A 345 16.15 -10.25 12.40
CA ILE A 345 15.00 -10.40 11.51
C ILE A 345 14.75 -9.11 10.72
N ILE A 346 14.69 -7.97 11.42
CA ILE A 346 14.44 -6.66 10.78
C ILE A 346 15.59 -6.28 9.85
N THR A 347 16.83 -6.51 10.26
CA THR A 347 18.02 -6.19 9.46
C THR A 347 18.09 -7.03 8.18
N GLN A 348 17.77 -8.32 8.25
CA GLN A 348 17.71 -9.20 7.09
C GLN A 348 16.64 -8.75 6.09
N ALA A 349 15.43 -8.43 6.58
CA ALA A 349 14.37 -7.89 5.73
C ALA A 349 14.77 -6.57 5.08
N ALA A 350 15.30 -5.61 5.85
CA ALA A 350 15.72 -4.32 5.31
C ALA A 350 16.86 -4.47 4.26
N THR A 351 17.79 -5.41 4.49
CA THR A 351 18.84 -5.75 3.53
C THR A 351 18.27 -6.28 2.21
N GLN A 352 17.24 -7.13 2.28
CA GLN A 352 16.56 -7.62 1.10
C GLN A 352 15.77 -6.51 0.39
N ALA A 353 15.11 -5.62 1.14
CA ALA A 353 14.39 -4.48 0.58
C ALA A 353 15.31 -3.58 -0.26
N ALA A 354 16.53 -3.32 0.23
CA ALA A 354 17.54 -2.50 -0.46
C ALA A 354 17.99 -3.07 -1.82
N LYS A 355 17.76 -4.36 -2.09
CA LYS A 355 18.07 -5.03 -3.37
C LYS A 355 16.84 -5.33 -4.22
N THR A 356 15.67 -5.30 -3.61
CA THR A 356 14.41 -5.67 -4.26
C THR A 356 13.83 -4.46 -4.98
N ARG A 357 13.63 -4.54 -6.29
CA ARG A 357 12.98 -3.51 -7.11
C ARG A 357 11.55 -3.26 -6.64
N ALA A 358 11.24 -2.01 -6.35
CA ALA A 358 9.88 -1.55 -6.08
C ALA A 358 8.94 -1.82 -7.27
N ALA A 359 7.70 -2.24 -7.00
CA ALA A 359 6.72 -2.44 -8.07
C ALA A 359 6.10 -1.10 -8.51
N ILE A 360 5.87 -0.20 -7.56
CA ILE A 360 5.07 1.01 -7.77
C ILE A 360 5.89 2.31 -7.91
N ARG A 361 7.20 2.29 -7.66
CA ARG A 361 8.00 3.52 -7.70
C ARG A 361 8.48 3.89 -9.09
N ARG A 362 8.66 5.19 -9.29
CA ARG A 362 9.23 5.81 -10.50
C ARG A 362 10.48 6.62 -10.14
N PRO A 363 11.57 6.54 -10.96
CA PRO A 363 11.74 5.64 -12.11
C PRO A 363 11.78 4.15 -11.70
N PRO A 364 11.55 3.20 -12.62
CA PRO A 364 11.77 1.77 -12.37
C PRO A 364 13.18 1.49 -11.87
N GLY A 365 13.37 0.34 -11.23
CA GLY A 365 14.70 -0.12 -10.81
C GLY A 365 15.15 0.37 -9.43
N VAL A 366 14.38 1.27 -8.82
CA VAL A 366 14.68 1.75 -7.47
C VAL A 366 14.32 0.70 -6.40
N PRO A 367 15.05 0.65 -5.27
CA PRO A 367 14.75 -0.27 -4.18
C PRO A 367 13.36 -0.06 -3.58
N ALA A 368 12.76 -1.16 -3.15
CA ALA A 368 11.52 -1.19 -2.39
C ALA A 368 11.71 -0.53 -1.03
N GLN A 369 10.70 0.20 -0.62
CA GLN A 369 10.61 0.86 0.66
C GLN A 369 9.42 0.31 1.44
N VAL A 370 9.68 -0.14 2.67
CA VAL A 370 8.76 -0.95 3.45
C VAL A 370 8.78 -0.59 4.93
N PHE A 371 7.68 -0.90 5.60
CA PHE A 371 7.66 -1.16 7.04
C PHE A 371 7.83 -2.66 7.29
N ILE A 372 8.56 -2.98 8.35
CA ILE A 372 8.95 -4.32 8.77
C ILE A 372 8.54 -4.47 10.22
N SER A 373 7.56 -5.33 10.51
CA SER A 373 7.07 -5.56 11.87
C SER A 373 7.36 -6.97 12.33
N VAL A 374 7.85 -7.12 13.56
CA VAL A 374 7.98 -8.41 14.25
C VAL A 374 7.05 -8.41 15.47
N VAL A 375 6.27 -9.47 15.63
CA VAL A 375 5.33 -9.65 16.74
C VAL A 375 5.64 -10.91 17.55
N ASP A 376 5.40 -10.84 18.87
CA ASP A 376 5.52 -11.96 19.80
C ASP A 376 4.37 -12.96 19.61
N VAL A 377 4.43 -14.11 20.29
CA VAL A 377 3.37 -15.14 20.26
C VAL A 377 2.01 -14.65 20.78
N ASN A 378 1.98 -13.61 21.61
CA ASN A 378 0.75 -12.95 22.05
C ASN A 378 0.29 -11.82 21.11
N GLY A 379 0.99 -11.60 19.99
CA GLY A 379 0.73 -10.56 18.99
C GLY A 379 1.17 -9.15 19.36
N SER A 380 1.83 -8.96 20.51
CA SER A 380 2.47 -7.69 20.86
C SER A 380 3.62 -7.40 19.91
N VAL A 381 3.77 -6.15 19.48
CA VAL A 381 4.88 -5.75 18.62
C VAL A 381 6.20 -5.75 19.42
N LEU A 382 7.21 -6.42 18.86
CA LEU A 382 8.58 -6.49 19.40
C LEU A 382 9.53 -5.50 18.75
N GLY A 383 9.20 -5.02 17.55
CA GLY A 383 9.96 -3.97 16.87
C GLY A 383 9.34 -3.65 15.52
N ILE A 384 9.46 -2.39 15.11
CA ILE A 384 9.11 -1.95 13.75
C ILE A 384 10.29 -1.19 13.14
N GLY A 385 10.79 -1.71 12.02
CA GLY A 385 11.75 -1.04 11.16
C GLY A 385 11.07 -0.36 9.98
N ARG A 386 11.54 0.82 9.59
CA ARG A 386 11.07 1.56 8.42
C ARG A 386 12.25 1.90 7.52
N THR A 387 12.14 1.59 6.23
CA THR A 387 13.08 2.10 5.22
C THR A 387 12.64 3.50 4.71
N PRO A 388 13.53 4.29 4.11
CA PRO A 388 13.25 5.67 3.69
C PRO A 388 12.02 5.82 2.80
N ASP A 389 11.23 6.87 3.01
CA ASP A 389 10.10 7.21 2.12
C ASP A 389 9.04 6.08 1.95
N ALA A 390 9.03 5.06 2.82
CA ALA A 390 8.01 4.01 2.82
C ALA A 390 6.61 4.64 2.94
N THR A 391 5.65 4.08 2.20
CA THR A 391 4.24 4.49 2.19
C THR A 391 3.63 4.34 3.58
N LEU A 392 2.89 5.34 4.07
CA LEU A 392 2.52 5.37 5.48
C LEU A 392 1.35 4.45 5.85
N PHE A 393 0.50 4.06 4.89
CA PHE A 393 -0.49 3.01 5.14
C PHE A 393 0.18 1.69 5.58
N SER A 394 1.44 1.48 5.16
CA SER A 394 2.18 0.26 5.40
C SER A 394 2.57 0.06 6.85
N PHE A 395 2.61 1.12 7.66
CA PHE A 395 2.97 1.04 9.07
C PHE A 395 1.99 0.17 9.88
N ASP A 396 0.70 0.41 9.71
CA ASP A 396 -0.34 -0.40 10.35
C ASP A 396 -0.42 -1.80 9.73
N VAL A 397 -0.33 -1.85 8.40
CA VAL A 397 -0.49 -3.08 7.61
C VAL A 397 0.62 -4.10 7.88
N SER A 398 1.88 -3.68 8.04
CA SER A 398 2.98 -4.62 8.32
C SER A 398 2.73 -5.40 9.61
N ALA A 399 2.24 -4.74 10.65
CA ALA A 399 1.85 -5.39 11.91
C ALA A 399 0.64 -6.31 11.73
N GLN A 400 -0.38 -5.88 10.97
CA GLN A 400 -1.55 -6.71 10.67
C GLN A 400 -1.15 -8.01 9.93
N LYS A 401 -0.24 -7.93 8.95
CA LYS A 401 0.26 -9.11 8.22
C LYS A 401 1.00 -10.09 9.14
N ALA A 402 1.85 -9.57 10.03
CA ALA A 402 2.57 -10.37 11.02
C ALA A 402 1.58 -11.11 11.96
N ARG A 403 0.58 -10.39 12.47
CA ARG A 403 -0.49 -10.92 13.34
C ARG A 403 -1.36 -11.95 12.62
N THR A 404 -1.63 -11.75 11.33
CA THR A 404 -2.38 -12.71 10.50
C THR A 404 -1.66 -14.06 10.43
N ALA A 405 -0.38 -14.04 10.06
CA ALA A 405 0.41 -15.25 9.94
C ALA A 405 0.55 -15.99 11.29
N LEU A 406 0.77 -15.25 12.38
CA LEU A 406 0.79 -15.78 13.73
C LEU A 406 -0.53 -16.46 14.12
N ALA A 407 -1.64 -15.71 14.01
CA ALA A 407 -2.94 -16.10 14.56
C ALA A 407 -3.56 -17.32 13.87
N PHE A 408 -3.27 -17.52 12.59
CA PHE A 408 -3.73 -18.69 11.85
C PHE A 408 -2.77 -19.89 11.98
N SER A 409 -1.51 -19.66 12.37
CA SER A 409 -0.55 -20.73 12.63
C SER A 409 -0.67 -21.30 14.04
N ASP A 410 -1.04 -20.48 15.03
CA ASP A 410 -1.16 -20.89 16.43
C ASP A 410 -2.34 -21.87 16.66
N PRO A 411 -2.09 -23.13 17.08
CA PRO A 411 -3.16 -24.11 17.37
C PRO A 411 -4.06 -23.71 18.57
N ASN A 412 -3.61 -22.79 19.42
CA ASN A 412 -4.38 -22.31 20.57
C ASN A 412 -5.24 -21.10 20.24
N HIS A 413 -4.96 -20.42 19.13
CA HIS A 413 -5.72 -19.27 18.70
C HIS A 413 -7.02 -19.71 17.98
N PRO A 414 -8.18 -19.07 18.21
CA PRO A 414 -9.45 -19.47 17.57
C PRO A 414 -9.39 -19.51 16.04
N LEU A 415 -8.62 -18.61 15.42
CA LEU A 415 -8.41 -18.62 13.96
C LEU A 415 -7.57 -19.80 13.50
N GLY A 416 -6.51 -20.14 14.24
CA GLY A 416 -5.69 -21.32 13.97
C GLY A 416 -6.43 -22.63 14.17
N GLN A 417 -7.36 -22.69 15.13
CA GLN A 417 -8.28 -23.83 15.29
C GLN A 417 -9.28 -23.90 14.15
N ARG A 418 -9.83 -22.76 13.73
CA ARG A 418 -10.80 -22.70 12.62
C ARG A 418 -10.17 -23.22 11.34
N ILE A 419 -9.00 -22.73 10.95
CA ILE A 419 -8.38 -23.19 9.70
C ILE A 419 -8.01 -24.66 9.71
N ARG A 420 -7.57 -25.20 10.84
CA ARG A 420 -7.33 -26.65 10.96
C ARG A 420 -8.60 -27.45 10.68
N ARG A 421 -9.75 -27.00 11.20
CA ARG A 421 -11.06 -27.63 10.86
C ARG A 421 -11.38 -27.53 9.38
N GLU A 422 -11.21 -26.36 8.76
CA GLU A 422 -11.48 -26.17 7.32
C GLU A 422 -10.58 -27.04 6.43
N LEU A 423 -9.36 -27.35 6.89
CA LEU A 423 -8.40 -28.19 6.19
C LEU A 423 -8.49 -29.68 6.59
N GLY A 424 -9.41 -30.07 7.48
CA GLY A 424 -9.53 -31.45 7.96
C GLY A 424 -8.35 -31.95 8.80
N LEU A 425 -7.61 -31.04 9.44
CA LEU A 425 -6.44 -31.34 10.26
C LEU A 425 -6.83 -31.54 11.73
N ALA A 426 -6.02 -32.34 12.46
CA ALA A 426 -6.19 -32.44 13.91
C ALA A 426 -5.94 -31.07 14.58
N ALA A 427 -6.64 -30.78 15.68
CA ALA A 427 -6.62 -29.46 16.32
C ALA A 427 -5.21 -28.99 16.74
N ASN A 428 -4.33 -29.91 17.09
CA ASN A 428 -2.94 -29.66 17.47
C ASN A 428 -1.92 -29.96 16.35
N GLN A 429 -2.37 -30.33 15.15
CA GLN A 429 -1.47 -30.60 14.04
C GLN A 429 -0.67 -29.35 13.67
N GLY A 430 0.62 -29.53 13.40
CA GLY A 430 1.49 -28.45 12.96
C GLY A 430 0.98 -27.84 11.66
N LEU A 431 0.83 -26.51 11.65
CA LEU A 431 0.43 -25.74 10.48
C LEU A 431 1.07 -24.36 10.57
N ALA A 432 1.86 -24.01 9.56
CA ALA A 432 2.47 -22.70 9.37
C ALA A 432 1.86 -22.06 8.13
N ILE A 433 1.13 -20.97 8.32
CA ILE A 433 0.36 -20.32 7.25
C ILE A 433 0.74 -18.85 7.09
N SER A 434 0.92 -18.44 5.84
CA SER A 434 1.22 -17.06 5.47
C SER A 434 -0.05 -16.21 5.35
N ALA A 435 0.10 -14.88 5.43
CA ALA A 435 -0.98 -13.95 5.13
C ALA A 435 -1.55 -14.16 3.71
N ARG A 436 -0.69 -14.52 2.73
CA ARG A 436 -1.10 -14.86 1.36
C ARG A 436 -2.08 -16.02 1.31
N ALA A 437 -1.81 -17.11 2.02
CA ALA A 437 -2.72 -18.26 2.06
C ALA A 437 -4.07 -17.90 2.67
N VAL A 438 -4.09 -17.04 3.70
CA VAL A 438 -5.34 -16.56 4.29
C VAL A 438 -6.15 -15.76 3.25
N GLY A 439 -5.51 -14.84 2.52
CA GLY A 439 -6.15 -14.11 1.42
C GLY A 439 -6.68 -15.01 0.32
N PHE A 440 -5.91 -16.03 -0.04
CA PHE A 440 -6.29 -17.04 -1.03
C PHE A 440 -7.57 -17.79 -0.61
N LEU A 441 -7.74 -18.06 0.68
CA LEU A 441 -8.92 -18.72 1.27
C LEU A 441 -10.06 -17.74 1.62
N ALA A 442 -9.84 -16.43 1.45
CA ALA A 442 -10.80 -15.38 1.77
C ALA A 442 -11.41 -14.73 0.51
N GLN A 443 -11.29 -15.37 -0.65
CA GLN A 443 -11.85 -14.89 -1.91
C GLN A 443 -13.33 -15.26 -2.08
N ASP A 444 -14.08 -14.38 -2.76
CA ASP A 444 -15.50 -14.57 -3.12
C ASP A 444 -15.73 -15.83 -3.96
N PHE A 445 -14.74 -16.16 -4.79
CA PHE A 445 -14.70 -17.40 -5.56
C PHE A 445 -13.42 -18.17 -5.30
N TYR A 446 -13.55 -19.49 -5.16
CA TYR A 446 -12.43 -20.39 -4.91
C TYR A 446 -12.40 -21.55 -5.91
N PRO A 447 -11.25 -21.82 -6.57
CA PRO A 447 -9.99 -21.09 -6.46
C PRO A 447 -10.07 -19.63 -6.96
N PRO A 448 -9.20 -18.73 -6.47
CA PRO A 448 -9.18 -17.33 -6.92
C PRO A 448 -8.96 -17.21 -8.43
N GLY A 449 -9.65 -16.27 -9.07
CA GLY A 449 -9.57 -16.06 -10.52
C GLY A 449 -10.59 -16.86 -11.33
N ILE A 450 -11.74 -17.21 -10.74
CA ILE A 450 -12.91 -17.76 -11.42
C ILE A 450 -14.14 -16.85 -11.17
N SER A 451 -15.13 -16.87 -12.07
CA SER A 451 -16.37 -16.09 -11.98
C SER A 451 -17.62 -16.98 -11.84
N ARG A 452 -18.78 -16.36 -11.52
CA ARG A 452 -20.07 -17.08 -11.29
C ARG A 452 -20.57 -17.88 -12.49
N GLU A 453 -20.18 -17.51 -13.71
CA GLU A 453 -20.74 -18.07 -14.94
C GLU A 453 -20.15 -19.45 -15.30
N GLU A 454 -19.04 -19.86 -14.67
CA GLU A 454 -18.36 -21.14 -14.91
C GLU A 454 -18.97 -22.33 -14.12
N GLN A 455 -20.24 -22.27 -13.71
CA GLN A 455 -20.95 -23.37 -13.06
C GLN A 455 -21.20 -24.55 -14.01
N SER A 456 -20.14 -25.27 -14.38
CA SER A 456 -20.27 -26.65 -14.84
C SER A 456 -20.50 -27.56 -13.62
N LEU A 457 -21.47 -28.46 -13.75
CA LEU A 457 -22.19 -29.21 -12.70
C LEU A 457 -21.35 -30.09 -11.74
N ASP A 458 -20.02 -30.16 -11.89
CA ASP A 458 -19.18 -31.15 -11.18
C ASP A 458 -18.06 -30.56 -10.30
N GLN A 459 -17.92 -29.24 -10.19
CA GLN A 459 -16.96 -28.58 -9.29
C GLN A 459 -17.68 -27.62 -8.34
N PRO A 460 -17.47 -27.70 -7.00
CA PRO A 460 -18.08 -26.76 -6.06
C PRO A 460 -17.38 -25.40 -6.14
N ILE A 461 -17.72 -24.62 -7.17
CA ILE A 461 -17.43 -23.20 -7.25
C ILE A 461 -18.24 -22.52 -6.16
N GLY A 462 -17.54 -21.99 -5.17
CA GLY A 462 -18.13 -21.29 -4.05
C GLY A 462 -17.07 -20.48 -3.31
N PRO A 463 -17.48 -19.66 -2.35
CA PRO A 463 -16.56 -18.85 -1.59
C PRO A 463 -15.51 -19.69 -0.86
N GLY A 464 -14.35 -19.08 -0.66
CA GLY A 464 -13.34 -19.61 0.24
C GLY A 464 -13.87 -19.64 1.69
N PRO A 465 -13.30 -20.48 2.57
CA PRO A 465 -13.87 -20.71 3.90
C PRO A 465 -13.79 -19.48 4.81
N PHE A 466 -12.93 -18.50 4.48
CA PHE A 466 -12.82 -17.23 5.20
C PHE A 466 -13.49 -16.07 4.47
N PHE A 467 -14.05 -16.32 3.29
CA PHE A 467 -15.00 -15.38 2.70
C PHE A 467 -16.35 -15.61 3.37
N ILE A 468 -16.95 -14.55 3.84
CA ILE A 468 -18.35 -14.53 4.25
C ILE A 468 -19.01 -13.52 3.27
N MET A 469 -20.32 -13.27 3.28
CA MET A 469 -20.96 -12.20 2.48
C MET A 469 -21.58 -11.20 3.46
N PRO A 470 -21.48 -9.88 3.27
CA PRO A 470 -22.00 -8.97 4.27
C PRO A 470 -23.49 -8.76 3.98
N PRO A 471 -24.33 -8.57 5.00
CA PRO A 471 -25.66 -8.05 4.75
C PRO A 471 -25.50 -6.58 4.32
N GLY A 472 -25.56 -6.31 3.01
CA GLY A 472 -25.44 -4.97 2.42
C GLY A 472 -24.17 -4.77 1.58
N ASP A 473 -24.31 -3.88 0.58
CA ASP A 473 -23.51 -3.75 -0.65
C ASP A 473 -22.10 -3.19 -0.45
N GLY A 474 -21.27 -3.86 0.33
CA GLY A 474 -19.87 -3.51 0.44
C GLY A 474 -19.14 -4.51 1.31
N GLN A 475 -18.34 -5.35 0.66
CA GLN A 475 -17.22 -6.18 1.15
C GLN A 475 -16.77 -5.99 2.62
N GLU A 476 -17.67 -6.19 3.59
CA GLU A 476 -17.33 -6.39 4.99
C GLU A 476 -16.92 -7.85 5.19
N PHE A 477 -15.73 -8.22 4.71
CA PHE A 477 -15.04 -9.43 5.22
C PHE A 477 -14.03 -9.11 6.30
N ILE A 478 -14.55 -9.20 7.53
CA ILE A 478 -14.07 -9.98 8.68
C ILE A 478 -12.56 -9.94 8.82
N PHE A 479 -12.04 -9.27 9.84
CA PHE A 479 -11.93 -9.92 11.14
C PHE A 479 -12.44 -9.14 12.35
N GLN A 480 -12.96 -7.92 12.25
CA GLN A 480 -13.38 -7.21 13.46
C GLN A 480 -14.70 -7.67 14.09
N ARG A 481 -15.67 -8.21 13.32
CA ARG A 481 -17.01 -8.55 13.87
C ARG A 481 -17.01 -9.80 14.74
N ASP A 482 -16.27 -10.85 14.39
CA ASP A 482 -16.08 -12.02 15.27
C ASP A 482 -15.18 -11.71 16.48
N LEU A 483 -14.42 -10.63 16.42
CA LEU A 483 -13.59 -10.11 17.51
C LEU A 483 -14.35 -9.11 18.40
N GLY A 484 -15.60 -8.77 18.04
CA GLY A 484 -16.44 -7.78 18.71
C GLY A 484 -17.11 -8.26 20.00
N ASN A 485 -17.11 -9.57 20.28
CA ASN A 485 -17.78 -10.13 21.47
C ASN A 485 -16.84 -10.42 22.66
N SER A 486 -15.55 -10.12 22.58
CA SER A 486 -14.58 -10.37 23.66
C SER A 486 -13.97 -9.12 24.32
N GLY A 487 -14.49 -7.92 24.03
CA GLY A 487 -14.03 -6.68 24.71
C GLY A 487 -12.61 -6.20 24.37
N ARG A 488 -11.85 -6.99 23.62
CA ARG A 488 -10.62 -6.65 22.88
C ARG A 488 -10.53 -7.70 21.78
N ALA A 489 -10.56 -7.29 20.52
CA ALA A 489 -9.99 -8.10 19.46
C ALA A 489 -8.59 -8.54 19.91
N PRO A 490 -8.14 -9.80 19.72
CA PRO A 490 -6.90 -10.30 20.30
C PRO A 490 -5.68 -9.45 19.90
N PHE A 491 -5.80 -8.66 18.81
CA PHE A 491 -4.81 -7.67 18.41
C PHE A 491 -5.45 -6.29 18.22
N GLY A 492 -4.83 -5.26 18.81
CA GLY A 492 -5.40 -3.91 18.90
C GLY A 492 -5.73 -3.25 17.55
N ASN A 493 -4.97 -3.52 16.50
CA ASN A 493 -5.18 -3.01 15.14
C ASN A 493 -5.78 -4.04 14.16
N GLY A 494 -6.19 -5.22 14.63
CA GLY A 494 -6.77 -6.27 13.79
C GLY A 494 -5.76 -7.05 12.95
N ILE A 495 -6.25 -7.60 11.82
CA ILE A 495 -5.47 -8.43 10.89
C ILE A 495 -5.82 -8.09 9.43
N THR A 496 -5.00 -8.57 8.49
CA THR A 496 -5.17 -8.29 7.05
C THR A 496 -4.71 -9.47 6.19
N ILE A 497 -5.30 -9.64 5.02
CA ILE A 497 -5.28 -10.92 4.31
C ILE A 497 -4.45 -10.94 3.02
N PHE A 498 -3.75 -9.86 2.68
CA PHE A 498 -2.92 -9.83 1.47
C PHE A 498 -1.43 -10.15 1.79
N PRO A 499 -0.63 -10.53 0.77
CA PRO A 499 0.70 -11.12 0.96
C PRO A 499 1.70 -10.22 1.71
N GLY A 500 2.73 -10.83 2.29
CA GLY A 500 3.79 -10.14 3.04
C GLY A 500 3.87 -10.52 4.53
N GLY A 501 3.24 -11.59 4.99
CA GLY A 501 3.35 -12.05 6.39
C GLY A 501 3.62 -13.54 6.51
N VAL A 502 4.58 -13.95 7.34
CA VAL A 502 4.90 -15.35 7.62
C VAL A 502 5.12 -15.61 9.12
N PRO A 503 4.79 -16.80 9.64
CA PRO A 503 5.05 -17.14 11.04
C PRO A 503 6.55 -17.45 11.24
N LEU A 504 7.05 -17.19 12.45
CA LEU A 504 8.43 -17.41 12.85
C LEU A 504 8.54 -18.62 13.79
N TYR A 505 9.51 -19.49 13.57
CA TYR A 505 9.71 -20.73 14.33
C TYR A 505 11.14 -20.88 14.86
N LYS A 506 11.29 -21.58 16.00
CA LYS A 506 12.57 -22.15 16.46
C LYS A 506 12.38 -23.67 16.55
N GLY A 507 12.94 -24.39 15.59
CA GLY A 507 12.58 -25.81 15.41
C GLY A 507 11.10 -25.95 15.10
N SER A 508 10.35 -26.71 15.91
CA SER A 508 8.89 -26.86 15.76
C SER A 508 8.06 -25.86 16.57
N GLN A 509 8.71 -25.01 17.38
CA GLN A 509 8.01 -24.06 18.24
C GLN A 509 7.72 -22.76 17.49
N LEU A 510 6.45 -22.34 17.45
CA LEU A 510 6.03 -21.02 16.98
C LEU A 510 6.52 -19.96 17.98
N VAL A 511 7.29 -18.97 17.51
CA VAL A 511 7.91 -17.93 18.36
C VAL A 511 7.46 -16.51 18.02
N GLY A 512 6.65 -16.33 16.98
CA GLY A 512 6.13 -15.02 16.59
C GLY A 512 5.69 -14.96 15.14
N GLY A 513 5.63 -13.74 14.59
CA GLY A 513 5.39 -13.50 13.18
C GLY A 513 6.15 -12.27 12.67
N ILE A 514 6.49 -12.27 11.38
CA ILE A 514 7.02 -11.12 10.67
C ILE A 514 6.01 -10.67 9.61
N GLY A 515 5.90 -9.37 9.40
CA GLY A 515 5.08 -8.77 8.35
C GLY A 515 5.76 -7.58 7.69
N ILE A 516 5.65 -7.52 6.37
CA ILE A 516 6.24 -6.52 5.48
C ILE A 516 5.13 -5.83 4.70
N SER A 517 5.20 -4.51 4.58
CA SER A 517 4.28 -3.76 3.73
C SER A 517 4.98 -2.56 3.08
N GLY A 518 4.72 -2.33 1.80
CA GLY A 518 5.26 -1.19 1.06
C GLY A 518 4.97 -1.27 -0.44
N ASP A 519 6.02 -1.37 -1.25
CA ASP A 519 5.96 -1.10 -2.69
C ASP A 519 5.50 -2.26 -3.60
N GLY A 520 4.95 -3.34 -3.05
CA GLY A 520 4.33 -4.42 -3.83
C GLY A 520 4.20 -5.73 -3.07
N VAL A 521 3.13 -6.48 -3.32
CA VAL A 521 2.80 -7.69 -2.53
C VAL A 521 3.76 -8.86 -2.75
N ASP A 522 4.30 -9.02 -3.95
CA ASP A 522 5.31 -10.05 -4.22
C ASP A 522 6.68 -9.61 -3.68
N GLN A 523 7.00 -8.31 -3.71
CA GLN A 523 8.16 -7.73 -3.04
C GLN A 523 8.08 -7.95 -1.53
N ASP A 524 6.92 -7.68 -0.92
CA ASP A 524 6.67 -7.88 0.50
C ASP A 524 6.93 -9.34 0.89
N ASP A 525 6.43 -10.31 0.11
CA ASP A 525 6.69 -11.73 0.35
C ASP A 525 8.18 -12.11 0.27
N LEU A 526 8.91 -11.62 -0.73
CA LEU A 526 10.35 -11.86 -0.88
C LEU A 526 11.13 -11.30 0.32
N ILE A 527 10.83 -10.06 0.70
CA ILE A 527 11.47 -9.38 1.83
C ILE A 527 11.11 -10.10 3.15
N CYS A 528 9.87 -10.53 3.29
CA CYS A 528 9.36 -11.25 4.46
C CYS A 528 10.05 -12.60 4.63
N PHE A 529 10.17 -13.35 3.53
CA PHE A 529 10.89 -14.62 3.49
C PHE A 529 12.37 -14.45 3.85
N ALA A 530 13.05 -13.43 3.30
CA ALA A 530 14.44 -13.15 3.63
C ALA A 530 14.63 -12.72 5.11
N GLY A 531 13.69 -11.96 5.66
CA GLY A 531 13.69 -11.59 7.08
C GLY A 531 13.52 -12.77 8.02
N ALA A 532 12.79 -13.81 7.59
CA ALA A 532 12.54 -15.02 8.37
C ALA A 532 13.68 -16.06 8.34
N LEU A 533 14.79 -15.80 7.63
CA LEU A 533 15.90 -16.76 7.52
C LEU A 533 16.48 -17.13 8.90
N GLY A 534 16.59 -18.42 9.20
CA GLY A 534 16.93 -18.95 10.52
C GLY A 534 15.78 -18.98 11.53
N PHE A 535 14.56 -18.66 11.09
CA PHE A 535 13.29 -18.78 11.84
C PHE A 535 12.18 -19.38 10.99
N GLU A 536 12.53 -20.15 9.96
CA GLU A 536 11.57 -20.72 9.02
C GLU A 536 10.76 -21.83 9.70
N PRO A 537 9.46 -21.97 9.38
CA PRO A 537 8.73 -23.17 9.75
C PRO A 537 9.33 -24.42 9.09
N PRO A 538 9.28 -25.59 9.76
CA PRO A 538 9.58 -26.86 9.12
C PRO A 538 8.80 -27.04 7.80
N PRO A 539 9.44 -27.47 6.70
CA PRO A 539 8.79 -27.56 5.39
C PRO A 539 7.50 -28.37 5.37
N GLU A 540 7.42 -29.43 6.19
CA GLU A 540 6.30 -30.36 6.29
C GLU A 540 5.04 -29.75 6.92
N ILE A 541 5.16 -28.66 7.68
CA ILE A 541 4.00 -27.98 8.29
C ILE A 541 3.58 -26.73 7.52
N ARG A 542 4.31 -26.33 6.47
CA ARG A 542 3.95 -25.14 5.69
C ARG A 542 2.66 -25.35 4.93
N CYS A 543 1.86 -24.30 4.82
CA CYS A 543 0.54 -24.35 4.18
C CYS A 543 0.59 -24.86 2.73
N ASP A 544 1.71 -24.71 2.02
CA ASP A 544 1.90 -25.24 0.66
C ASP A 544 2.05 -26.76 0.58
N GLN A 545 2.07 -27.48 1.71
CA GLN A 545 1.89 -28.93 1.78
C GLN A 545 0.42 -29.36 1.87
N PHE A 546 -0.50 -28.41 2.07
CA PHE A 546 -1.92 -28.66 2.29
C PHE A 546 -2.77 -28.17 1.11
N LYS A 547 -3.99 -28.71 1.04
CA LYS A 547 -4.97 -28.36 0.02
C LYS A 547 -6.30 -28.01 0.67
N TYR A 548 -7.04 -27.11 0.04
CA TYR A 548 -8.45 -26.89 0.29
C TYR A 548 -9.20 -27.08 -1.03
N ARG A 549 -10.24 -27.93 -1.05
CA ARG A 549 -10.96 -28.37 -2.27
C ARG A 549 -10.01 -28.76 -3.41
N ASP A 550 -9.05 -29.64 -3.09
CA ASP A 550 -8.00 -30.14 -4.00
C ASP A 550 -7.01 -29.12 -4.58
N ILE A 551 -7.15 -27.83 -4.25
CA ILE A 551 -6.23 -26.77 -4.65
C ILE A 551 -5.17 -26.55 -3.56
N ARG A 552 -3.90 -26.59 -3.96
CA ARG A 552 -2.75 -26.36 -3.06
C ARG A 552 -2.72 -24.91 -2.61
N LEU A 553 -2.53 -24.68 -1.30
CA LEU A 553 -2.43 -23.33 -0.76
C LEU A 553 -1.09 -22.69 -1.13
N PRO A 554 -1.03 -21.37 -1.42
CA PRO A 554 0.22 -20.67 -1.64
C PRO A 554 0.89 -20.30 -0.32
N TYR A 555 2.21 -20.46 -0.19
CA TYR A 555 2.95 -19.92 0.97
C TYR A 555 3.47 -18.51 0.68
N VAL A 556 4.46 -18.35 -0.20
CA VAL A 556 4.98 -17.05 -0.66
C VAL A 556 5.14 -17.05 -2.18
N LYS A 557 5.12 -15.87 -2.79
CA LYS A 557 5.40 -15.66 -4.22
C LYS A 557 6.39 -14.52 -4.41
N PHE A 558 7.41 -14.74 -5.23
CA PHE A 558 8.47 -13.76 -5.46
C PHE A 558 8.33 -13.08 -6.83
N PRO A 559 8.74 -11.81 -6.96
CA PRO A 559 8.68 -11.10 -8.23
C PRO A 559 9.71 -11.67 -9.21
N ARG A 560 9.40 -11.62 -10.51
CA ARG A 560 10.36 -11.97 -11.55
C ARG A 560 11.45 -10.89 -11.61
N GLN A 561 12.72 -11.32 -11.64
CA GLN A 561 13.88 -10.43 -11.67
C GLN A 561 13.86 -9.37 -10.54
N PRO A 562 13.91 -9.83 -9.26
CA PRO A 562 13.75 -8.95 -8.10
C PRO A 562 14.81 -7.85 -8.01
N GLU A 563 15.99 -8.02 -8.61
CA GLU A 563 17.11 -7.07 -8.50
C GLU A 563 17.34 -6.25 -9.77
N LEU A 564 16.39 -6.28 -10.72
CA LEU A 564 16.49 -5.51 -11.96
C LEU A 564 16.53 -4.00 -11.64
N LYS A 565 17.60 -3.32 -12.06
CA LYS A 565 17.81 -1.88 -11.92
C LYS A 565 17.45 -1.13 -13.20
#